data_AF-A0A346A3U1-F1
#
_entry.id   AF-A0A346A3U1-F1
#
_cell.length_a   1.000
_cell.length_b   1.000
_cell.length_c   1.000
_cell.angle_alpha   90.00
_cell.angle_beta   90.00
_cell.angle_gamma   90.00
#
_symmetry.space_group_name_H-M   'P 1'
#
loop_
_entity.id
_entity.type
_entity.pdbx_description
1 polymer ?
#
loop_
_entity_poly.entity_id
_entity_poly.type
_entity_poly.pdbx_seq_one_letter_code
_entity_poly.pdbx_strand_id
1 'polypeptide(L)' 'MPHSTRRRIARGLAMLANKHVEVLRRKHDNLPV' A
#
# COMPACT_ATOMS: atom_id res chain seq x y z
N MET A 1 -4.52 -17.05 14.70
CA MET A 1 -4.61 -18.10 13.65
C MET A 1 -3.63 -17.80 12.51
N PRO A 2 -2.41 -18.36 12.55
CA PRO A 2 -1.36 -18.17 11.53
C PRO A 2 -1.81 -18.57 10.11
N HIS A 3 -2.70 -19.55 9.99
CA HIS A 3 -3.22 -20.05 8.70
C HIS A 3 -4.18 -19.08 7.99
N SER A 4 -4.60 -18.00 8.66
CA SER A 4 -5.53 -17.02 8.08
C SER A 4 -4.85 -15.91 7.27
N THR A 5 -3.52 -15.82 7.32
CA THR A 5 -2.73 -14.73 6.74
C THR A 5 -3.02 -14.54 5.25
N ARG A 6 -3.00 -15.62 4.46
CA ARG A 6 -3.29 -15.59 3.01
C ARG A 6 -4.66 -14.98 2.71
N ARG A 7 -5.71 -15.44 3.42
CA ARG A 7 -7.10 -14.99 3.21
C ARG A 7 -7.27 -13.52 3.55
N ARG A 8 -6.61 -13.05 4.62
CA ARG A 8 -6.67 -11.65 5.08
C ARG A 8 -5.96 -10.72 4.10
N ILE A 9 -4.77 -11.09 3.65
CA ILE A 9 -4.00 -10.30 2.67
C ILE A 9 -4.75 -10.21 1.35
N ALA A 10 -5.24 -11.34 0.82
CA ALA A 10 -5.96 -11.34 -0.46
C ALA A 10 -7.18 -10.40 -0.45
N ARG A 11 -7.97 -10.40 0.63
CA ARG A 11 -9.10 -9.47 0.79
C ARG A 11 -8.67 -8.01 0.90
N GLY A 12 -7.62 -7.75 1.69
CA GLY A 12 -7.08 -6.40 1.85
C GLY A 12 -6.57 -5.81 0.55
N LEU A 13 -5.82 -6.59 -0.24
CA LEU A 13 -5.33 -6.17 -1.55
C LEU A 13 -6.47 -5.91 -2.54
N ALA A 14 -7.50 -6.75 -2.57
CA ALA A 14 -8.66 -6.54 -3.43
C ALA A 14 -9.41 -5.22 -3.09
N MET A 15 -9.57 -4.91 -1.81
CA MET A 15 -10.19 -3.65 -1.36
C MET A 15 -9.36 -2.42 -1.72
N LEU A 16 -8.03 -2.53 -1.64
CA LEU A 16 -7.11 -1.41 -1.85
C LEU A 16 -6.70 -1.21 -3.32
N ALA A 17 -7.22 -2.04 -4.24
CA ALA A 17 -6.81 -2.04 -5.64
C ALA A 17 -6.95 -0.69 -6.35
N ASN A 18 -7.97 0.10 -5.98
CA ASN A 18 -8.25 1.41 -6.58
C ASN A 18 -7.90 2.58 -5.64
N LYS A 19 -6.99 2.37 -4.69
CA LYS A 19 -6.58 3.45 -3.79
C LYS A 19 -5.66 4.42 -4.51
N HIS A 20 -6.15 5.64 -4.71
CA HIS A 20 -5.35 6.76 -5.21
C HIS A 20 -4.89 7.63 -4.03
N VAL A 21 -3.62 8.01 -4.02
CA VAL A 21 -3.03 8.94 -3.05
C VAL A 21 -2.23 9.96 -3.83
N GLU A 22 -2.49 11.23 -3.57
CA GLU A 22 -1.74 12.31 -4.18
C GLU A 22 -0.49 12.62 -3.35
N VAL A 23 0.60 12.89 -4.05
CA VAL A 23 1.84 13.40 -3.47
C VAL A 23 2.00 14.84 -3.92
N LEU A 24 2.47 15.70 -3.02
CA LEU A 24 2.79 17.10 -3.35
C LEU A 24 3.73 17.15 -4.56
N ARG A 25 3.46 18.06 -5.49
CA ARG A 25 4.30 18.24 -6.67
C ARG A 25 5.70 18.70 -6.27
N ARG A 26 6.67 17.80 -6.38
CA ARG A 26 8.10 18.02 -6.08
C ARG A 26 8.95 17.37 -7.18
N LYS A 27 10.20 17.81 -7.36
CA LYS A 27 11.12 17.24 -8.37
C LYS A 27 11.59 15.83 -7.98
N HIS A 28 11.90 15.65 -6.70
CA HIS A 28 12.28 14.39 -6.07
C HIS A 28 12.19 14.60 -4.55
N ASP A 29 12.13 13.50 -3.80
CA ASP A 29 12.29 13.52 -2.35
C ASP A 29 13.78 13.60 -1.97
N ASN A 30 14.05 13.80 -0.68
CA ASN A 30 15.39 13.81 -0.11
C ASN A 30 15.46 12.75 1.00
N LEU A 31 15.37 11.48 0.61
CA LEU A 31 15.52 10.36 1.55
C LEU A 31 16.94 10.40 2.12
N PRO A 32 17.12 10.26 3.46
CA PRO A 32 18.46 10.17 4.05
C PRO A 32 19.29 9.08 3.39
N VAL A 33 20.55 9.42 3.12
CA VAL A 33 21.60 8.49 2.66
C VAL A 33 22.36 7.93 3.85
#